data_AF-A0A1W2FIJ8-F1
#
_entry.id   AF-A0A1W2FIJ8-F1
#
_cell.length_a   1.000
_cell.length_b   1.000
_cell.length_c   1.000
_cell.angle_alpha   90.00
_cell.angle_beta   90.00
_cell.angle_gamma   90.00
#
_symmetry.space_group_name_H-M   'P 1'
#
loop_
_entity.id
_entity.type
_entity.pdbx_description
1 polymer ?
#
loop_
_entity_poly.entity_id
_entity_poly.type
_entity_poly.pdbx_seq_one_letter_code
_entity_poly.pdbx_strand_id
1 'polypeptide(L)'
;MFRKGAAVAAAIAAVVVAVPPANAAASADAGVLANTHLSNRNSDKCLVAQNKGENSPAFQYDCVGDFADQRWDFQDIRNGWYQVYNEHAKKCLTVHTNGNEARAVAYTCHVWDSQQWRSEMVSDHEFLLRHRASGKCLIVRGFENGNQAVLHTCDKRFDDQIWFAGYMT
;
A
#
# COMPACT_ATOMS: atom_id res chain seq x y z
N MET A 1 77.50 -7.87 40.46
CA MET A 1 76.13 -8.28 40.89
C MET A 1 75.18 -7.99 39.74
N PHE A 2 74.70 -9.04 39.07
CA PHE A 2 73.67 -8.97 38.03
C PHE A 2 72.29 -8.91 38.66
N ARG A 3 71.40 -8.02 38.20
CA ARG A 3 69.95 -8.20 38.33
C ARG A 3 69.24 -7.79 37.04
N LYS A 4 68.44 -8.74 36.54
CA LYS A 4 67.66 -8.78 35.30
C LYS A 4 66.36 -7.97 35.42
N GLY A 5 65.78 -7.64 34.27
CA GLY A 5 64.33 -7.43 34.07
C GLY A 5 64.00 -6.09 33.44
N ALA A 6 63.04 -5.92 32.54
CA ALA A 6 62.22 -6.80 31.71
C ALA A 6 61.65 -5.87 30.61
N ALA A 7 61.56 -6.34 29.37
CA ALA A 7 60.96 -5.56 28.29
C ALA A 7 59.43 -5.57 28.41
N VAL A 8 58.81 -4.39 28.44
CA VAL A 8 57.35 -4.24 28.36
C VAL A 8 57.01 -3.72 26.97
N ALA A 9 56.45 -4.58 26.12
CA ALA A 9 55.85 -4.19 24.85
C ALA A 9 54.46 -3.61 25.13
N ALA A 10 54.24 -2.33 24.82
CA ALA A 10 52.92 -1.72 24.88
C ALA A 10 52.16 -2.06 23.59
N ALA A 11 51.15 -2.94 23.68
CA ALA A 11 50.21 -3.19 22.59
C ALA A 11 49.17 -2.06 22.55
N ILE A 12 49.07 -1.37 21.41
CA ILE A 12 48.03 -0.38 21.15
C ILE A 12 46.75 -1.15 20.77
N ALA A 13 45.72 -1.10 21.60
CA ALA A 13 44.39 -1.60 21.25
C ALA A 13 43.62 -0.52 20.50
N ALA A 14 43.40 -0.70 19.19
CA ALA A 14 42.49 0.13 18.42
C ALA A 14 41.03 -0.22 18.78
N VAL A 15 40.27 0.74 19.30
CA VAL A 15 38.83 0.60 19.50
C VAL A 15 38.15 0.77 18.15
N VAL A 16 37.69 -0.34 17.57
CA VAL A 16 36.83 -0.31 16.38
C VAL A 16 35.40 -0.07 16.85
N VAL A 17 34.91 1.16 16.73
CA VAL A 17 33.48 1.44 16.90
C VAL A 17 32.76 0.95 15.65
N ALA A 18 32.10 -0.20 15.75
CA ALA A 18 31.22 -0.68 14.70
C ALA A 18 29.94 0.17 14.70
N VAL A 19 29.84 1.12 13.76
CA VAL A 19 28.57 1.77 13.43
C VAL A 19 27.83 0.82 12.49
N PRO A 20 26.67 0.24 12.88
CA PRO A 20 25.88 -0.52 11.93
C PRO A 20 25.39 0.42 10.82
N PRO A 21 25.42 0.02 9.54
CA PRO A 21 24.74 0.78 8.52
C PRO A 21 23.24 0.69 8.79
N ALA A 22 22.63 1.79 9.22
CA ALA A 22 21.18 1.92 9.20
C ALA A 22 20.75 2.04 7.73
N ASN A 23 20.73 0.93 6.99
CA ASN A 23 19.95 0.80 5.79
C ASN A 23 18.47 0.71 6.18
N ALA A 24 17.92 1.82 6.67
CA ALA A 24 16.50 2.08 6.51
C ALA A 24 16.30 2.42 5.04
N ALA A 25 16.10 1.39 4.21
CA ALA A 25 15.50 1.59 2.91
C ALA A 25 14.12 2.18 3.19
N ALA A 26 14.01 3.51 3.07
CA ALA A 26 12.73 4.14 2.88
C ALA A 26 12.12 3.45 1.66
N SER A 27 11.04 2.70 1.88
CA SER A 27 10.19 2.25 0.80
C SER A 27 9.90 3.49 -0.04
N ALA A 28 10.18 3.43 -1.33
CA ALA A 28 9.70 4.46 -2.26
C ALA A 28 8.18 4.42 -2.13
N ASP A 29 7.62 5.31 -1.31
CA ASP A 29 6.18 5.45 -1.22
C ASP A 29 5.75 5.89 -2.62
N ALA A 30 4.83 5.15 -3.25
CA ALA A 30 4.08 5.69 -4.38
C ALA A 30 3.61 7.06 -3.91
N GLY A 31 4.15 8.12 -4.51
CA GLY A 31 3.92 9.50 -4.07
C GLY A 31 2.42 9.80 -4.03
N VAL A 32 2.04 10.98 -3.55
CA VAL A 32 0.65 11.45 -3.59
C VAL A 32 0.07 11.27 -5.00
N LEU A 33 -0.66 10.17 -5.23
CA LEU A 33 -1.30 9.85 -6.49
C LEU A 33 -2.58 10.66 -6.54
N ALA A 34 -2.64 11.65 -7.42
CA ALA A 34 -3.82 12.46 -7.60
C ALA A 34 -4.51 12.07 -8.91
N ASN A 35 -5.83 11.99 -8.87
CA ASN A 35 -6.70 11.77 -10.02
C ASN A 35 -6.33 10.52 -10.83
N THR A 36 -5.90 9.44 -10.16
CA THR A 36 -5.44 8.22 -10.84
C THR A 36 -6.53 7.17 -10.92
N HIS A 37 -6.47 6.35 -11.95
CA HIS A 37 -7.12 5.04 -11.94
C HIS A 37 -6.29 4.05 -11.13
N LEU A 38 -6.94 3.06 -10.54
CA LEU A 38 -6.30 1.92 -9.87
C LEU A 38 -6.68 0.66 -10.63
N SER A 39 -5.76 0.18 -11.45
CA SER A 39 -6.03 -0.95 -12.32
C SER A 39 -5.41 -2.22 -11.76
N ASN A 40 -6.11 -3.34 -11.88
CA ASN A 40 -5.70 -4.62 -11.31
C ASN A 40 -4.92 -5.45 -12.35
N ARG A 41 -3.73 -5.95 -11.98
CA ARG A 41 -2.85 -6.70 -12.89
C ARG A 41 -3.46 -7.99 -13.42
N ASN A 42 -4.34 -8.63 -12.64
CA ASN A 42 -4.98 -9.86 -13.10
C ASN A 42 -6.06 -9.59 -14.17
N SER A 43 -6.85 -8.52 -14.03
CA SER A 43 -8.05 -8.32 -14.86
C SER A 43 -7.99 -7.16 -15.86
N ASP A 44 -6.95 -6.34 -15.79
CA ASP A 44 -6.80 -5.06 -16.51
C ASP A 44 -7.98 -4.09 -16.28
N LYS A 45 -8.71 -4.28 -15.18
CA LYS A 45 -9.89 -3.49 -14.80
C LYS A 45 -9.58 -2.54 -13.66
N CYS A 46 -10.32 -1.44 -13.64
CA CYS A 46 -10.15 -0.35 -12.71
C CYS A 46 -11.06 -0.53 -11.48
N LEU A 47 -10.55 -0.15 -10.32
CA LEU A 47 -11.33 -0.03 -9.09
C LEU A 47 -12.34 1.10 -9.24
N VAL A 48 -13.59 0.81 -8.91
CA VAL A 48 -14.73 1.71 -9.02
C VAL A 48 -15.42 1.87 -7.68
N ALA A 49 -15.83 3.09 -7.36
CA ALA A 49 -16.74 3.38 -6.27
C ALA A 49 -17.85 4.32 -6.72
N GLN A 50 -19.10 3.88 -6.56
CA GLN A 50 -20.27 4.65 -6.93
C GLN A 50 -20.92 5.33 -5.72
N ASN A 51 -21.59 6.46 -5.94
CA ASN A 51 -22.32 7.16 -4.88
C ASN A 51 -23.73 6.59 -4.63
N LYS A 52 -23.82 5.31 -4.22
CA LYS A 52 -25.10 4.61 -3.97
C LYS A 52 -25.55 4.61 -2.51
N GLY A 53 -25.05 5.56 -1.70
CA GLY A 53 -25.25 5.60 -0.25
C GLY A 53 -23.99 5.20 0.53
N GLU A 54 -24.09 5.11 1.85
CA GLU A 54 -23.00 4.60 2.68
C GLU A 54 -22.80 3.09 2.42
N ASN A 55 -21.55 2.65 2.51
CA ASN A 55 -21.17 1.25 2.31
C ASN A 55 -21.46 0.71 0.90
N SER A 56 -21.51 1.56 -0.12
CA SER A 56 -21.57 1.09 -1.50
C SER A 56 -20.30 0.27 -1.80
N PRO A 57 -20.40 -0.95 -2.37
CA PRO A 57 -19.23 -1.77 -2.64
C PRO A 57 -18.26 -1.07 -3.59
N ALA A 58 -16.96 -1.21 -3.32
CA ALA A 58 -15.95 -1.00 -4.33
C ALA A 58 -15.82 -2.28 -5.18
N PHE A 59 -15.71 -2.14 -6.49
CA PHE A 59 -15.70 -3.25 -7.44
C PHE A 59 -14.83 -2.94 -8.65
N GLN A 60 -14.50 -3.95 -9.47
CA GLN A 60 -13.79 -3.72 -10.71
C GLN A 60 -14.73 -3.51 -11.89
N TYR A 61 -14.36 -2.60 -12.79
CA TYR A 61 -15.00 -2.41 -14.08
C TYR A 61 -13.96 -2.10 -15.14
N ASP A 62 -14.29 -2.26 -16.42
CA ASP A 62 -13.44 -1.80 -17.52
C ASP A 62 -12.96 -0.37 -17.28
N CYS A 63 -11.66 -0.16 -17.49
CA CYS A 63 -11.04 1.14 -17.31
C CYS A 63 -11.57 2.12 -18.35
N VAL A 64 -12.17 3.21 -17.89
CA VAL A 64 -12.66 4.29 -18.75
C VAL A 64 -12.15 5.62 -18.20
N GLY A 65 -11.32 6.30 -19.00
CA GLY A 65 -10.53 7.46 -18.57
C GLY A 65 -11.35 8.61 -17.99
N ASP A 66 -12.52 8.90 -18.56
CA ASP A 66 -13.29 10.10 -18.20
C ASP A 66 -14.28 9.89 -17.03
N PHE A 67 -14.44 8.66 -16.52
CA PHE A 67 -15.41 8.39 -15.45
C PHE A 67 -14.83 8.67 -14.06
N ALA A 68 -15.45 9.63 -13.38
CA ALA A 68 -15.07 10.08 -12.03
C ALA A 68 -15.19 9.00 -10.95
N ASP A 69 -16.02 7.97 -11.17
CA ASP A 69 -16.19 6.86 -10.23
C ASP A 69 -15.01 5.88 -10.26
N GLN A 70 -14.09 6.04 -11.21
CA GLN A 70 -12.83 5.30 -11.30
C GLN A 70 -11.60 6.14 -10.92
N ARG A 71 -11.79 7.42 -10.55
CA ARG A 71 -10.69 8.32 -10.19
C ARG A 71 -10.50 8.38 -8.68
N TRP A 72 -9.26 8.17 -8.27
CA TRP A 72 -8.85 8.05 -6.89
C TRP A 72 -7.72 9.02 -6.55
N ASP A 73 -7.82 9.65 -5.38
CA ASP A 73 -6.81 10.51 -4.79
C ASP A 73 -6.24 9.86 -3.53
N PHE A 74 -4.92 9.72 -3.47
CA PHE A 74 -4.18 9.24 -2.31
C PHE A 74 -3.82 10.45 -1.45
N GLN A 75 -4.68 10.76 -0.50
CA GLN A 75 -4.53 11.90 0.39
C GLN A 75 -3.65 11.50 1.58
N ASP A 76 -2.43 12.04 1.65
CA ASP A 76 -1.50 11.73 2.74
C ASP A 76 -2.08 12.17 4.09
N ILE A 77 -1.97 11.28 5.07
CA ILE A 77 -2.29 11.58 6.47
C ILE A 77 -0.99 11.84 7.24
N ARG A 78 -0.05 10.88 7.15
CA ARG A 78 1.33 10.91 7.71
C ARG A 78 2.00 9.54 7.56
N ASN A 79 3.33 9.54 7.51
CA ASN A 79 4.17 8.33 7.60
C ASN A 79 3.83 7.26 6.55
N GLY A 80 3.48 7.68 5.33
CA GLY A 80 3.15 6.76 4.22
C GLY A 80 1.78 6.08 4.34
N TRP A 81 0.88 6.61 5.19
CA TRP A 81 -0.50 6.19 5.27
C TRP A 81 -1.41 7.23 4.61
N TYR A 82 -2.27 6.75 3.72
CA TYR A 82 -3.15 7.56 2.89
C TYR A 82 -4.62 7.24 3.18
N GLN A 83 -5.48 8.24 3.03
CA GLN A 83 -6.86 7.98 2.64
C GLN A 83 -6.90 7.81 1.12
N VAL A 84 -7.63 6.81 0.64
CA VAL A 84 -7.84 6.58 -0.80
C VAL A 84 -9.24 7.08 -1.14
N TYR A 85 -9.31 8.33 -1.58
CA TYR A 85 -10.55 9.08 -1.81
C TYR A 85 -11.04 8.89 -3.23
N ASN A 86 -12.33 8.59 -3.42
CA ASN A 86 -12.94 8.52 -4.74
C ASN A 86 -13.60 9.85 -5.13
N GLU A 87 -13.31 10.32 -6.34
CA GLU A 87 -13.77 11.62 -6.80
C GLU A 87 -15.29 11.68 -6.97
N HIS A 88 -15.94 10.63 -7.50
CA HIS A 88 -17.39 10.64 -7.70
C HIS A 88 -18.16 10.35 -6.41
N ALA A 89 -17.75 9.35 -5.64
CA ALA A 89 -18.43 8.96 -4.42
C ALA A 89 -18.27 9.98 -3.29
N LYS A 90 -17.27 10.87 -3.38
CA LYS A 90 -16.89 11.84 -2.34
C LYS A 90 -16.62 11.15 -1.00
N LYS A 91 -16.05 9.96 -1.07
CA LYS A 91 -15.92 8.98 0.02
C LYS A 91 -14.59 8.25 -0.06
N CYS A 92 -14.18 7.65 1.04
CA CYS A 92 -12.91 6.97 1.18
C CYS A 92 -13.11 5.45 1.09
N LEU A 93 -12.14 4.77 0.46
CA LEU A 93 -12.06 3.32 0.45
C LEU A 93 -11.92 2.81 1.88
N THR A 94 -12.86 1.98 2.31
CA THR A 94 -13.03 1.59 3.70
C THR A 94 -13.25 0.10 3.80
N VAL A 95 -12.70 -0.55 4.83
CA VAL A 95 -13.07 -1.93 5.19
C VAL A 95 -13.42 -1.99 6.67
N HIS A 96 -14.66 -2.31 6.99
CA HIS A 96 -15.16 -2.31 8.38
C HIS A 96 -14.74 -3.53 9.19
N THR A 97 -14.31 -4.61 8.53
CA THR A 97 -13.91 -5.86 9.19
C THR A 97 -12.54 -6.31 8.70
N ASN A 98 -11.82 -7.08 9.53
CA ASN A 98 -10.39 -7.36 9.30
C ASN A 98 -10.11 -8.75 8.70
N GLY A 99 -11.17 -9.53 8.41
CA GLY A 99 -11.06 -10.89 7.90
C GLY A 99 -10.60 -10.97 6.44
N ASN A 100 -10.27 -12.18 5.99
CA ASN A 100 -10.24 -12.45 4.55
C ASN A 100 -11.66 -12.33 3.99
N GLU A 101 -11.77 -11.91 2.74
CA GLU A 101 -13.03 -11.61 2.04
C GLU A 101 -13.83 -10.44 2.67
N ALA A 102 -13.23 -9.68 3.60
CA ALA A 102 -13.84 -8.46 4.11
C ALA A 102 -14.00 -7.45 2.98
N ARG A 103 -15.23 -7.00 2.74
CA ARG A 103 -15.60 -6.17 1.58
C ARG A 103 -15.07 -4.74 1.74
N ALA A 104 -14.43 -4.24 0.70
CA ALA A 104 -14.11 -2.84 0.57
C ALA A 104 -15.33 -2.06 0.06
N VAL A 105 -15.56 -0.90 0.67
CA VAL A 105 -16.71 -0.05 0.40
C VAL A 105 -16.31 1.42 0.33
N ALA A 106 -17.13 2.24 -0.32
CA ALA A 106 -17.05 3.68 -0.17
C ALA A 106 -17.83 4.10 1.08
N TYR A 107 -17.15 4.79 1.98
CA TYR A 107 -17.75 5.32 3.21
C TYR A 107 -17.29 6.74 3.45
N THR A 108 -18.08 7.53 4.17
CA THR A 108 -17.70 8.89 4.58
C THR A 108 -16.28 8.92 5.16
N CYS A 109 -15.48 9.90 4.73
CA CYS A 109 -14.07 9.98 5.07
C CYS A 109 -13.83 10.40 6.53
N HIS A 110 -13.02 9.62 7.21
CA HIS A 110 -12.48 9.81 8.55
C HIS A 110 -11.01 9.33 8.58
N VAL A 111 -10.26 9.66 9.62
CA VAL A 111 -8.87 9.21 9.78
C VAL A 111 -8.76 7.93 10.62
N TRP A 112 -9.73 7.01 10.49
CA TRP A 112 -9.73 5.73 11.20
C TRP A 112 -8.80 4.72 10.53
N ASP A 113 -8.28 3.77 11.29
CA ASP A 113 -7.39 2.72 10.75
C ASP A 113 -8.09 1.84 9.68
N SER A 114 -9.43 1.79 9.67
CA SER A 114 -10.24 1.11 8.65
C SER A 114 -10.30 1.82 7.29
N GLN A 115 -9.73 3.02 7.20
CA GLN A 115 -9.70 3.87 6.00
C GLN A 115 -8.29 4.28 5.60
N GLN A 116 -7.30 3.65 6.22
CA GLN A 116 -5.90 3.96 6.01
C GLN A 116 -5.23 2.86 5.22
N TRP A 117 -4.55 3.28 4.17
CA TRP A 117 -3.92 2.40 3.20
C TRP A 117 -2.46 2.81 2.99
N ARG A 118 -1.64 1.81 2.68
CA ARG A 118 -0.24 2.02 2.30
C ARG A 118 0.04 1.28 1.01
N SER A 119 0.68 1.96 0.07
CA SER A 119 1.21 1.34 -1.13
C SER A 119 2.53 0.64 -0.80
N GLU A 120 2.62 -0.66 -1.08
CA GLU A 120 3.85 -1.44 -0.96
C GLU A 120 4.33 -1.83 -2.35
N MET A 121 5.42 -1.21 -2.79
CA MET A 121 5.93 -1.41 -4.15
C MET A 121 6.36 -2.86 -4.38
N VAL A 122 5.89 -3.42 -5.49
CA VAL A 122 6.31 -4.71 -6.05
C VAL A 122 7.35 -4.48 -7.14
N SER A 123 7.18 -3.42 -7.93
CA SER A 123 8.11 -2.90 -8.95
C SER A 123 7.98 -1.37 -9.03
N ASP A 124 8.56 -0.71 -10.03
CA ASP A 124 8.55 0.77 -10.13
C ASP A 124 7.13 1.36 -10.31
N HIS A 125 6.18 0.57 -10.83
CA HIS A 125 4.81 1.03 -11.14
C HIS A 125 3.71 0.14 -10.55
N GLU A 126 4.08 -0.95 -9.91
CA GLU A 126 3.16 -1.93 -9.36
C GLU A 126 3.27 -1.97 -7.85
N PHE A 127 2.14 -2.06 -7.16
CA PHE A 127 2.10 -2.10 -5.70
C PHE A 127 0.96 -2.96 -5.17
N LEU A 128 1.12 -3.42 -3.94
CA LEU A 128 0.02 -3.92 -3.12
C LEU A 128 -0.60 -2.73 -2.36
N LEU A 129 -1.92 -2.70 -2.21
CA LEU A 129 -2.59 -1.71 -1.37
C LEU A 129 -2.92 -2.33 0.00
N ARG A 130 -2.06 -2.10 1.00
CA ARG A 130 -2.17 -2.69 2.34
C ARG A 130 -3.08 -1.86 3.25
N HIS A 131 -4.07 -2.51 3.85
CA HIS A 131 -4.99 -1.95 4.82
C HIS A 131 -4.37 -1.88 6.21
N ARG A 132 -4.47 -0.72 6.88
CA ARG A 132 -3.82 -0.49 8.18
C ARG A 132 -4.37 -1.39 9.29
N ALA A 133 -5.68 -1.45 9.46
CA ALA A 133 -6.28 -2.15 10.61
C ALA A 133 -6.07 -3.67 10.60
N SER A 134 -5.91 -4.27 9.42
CA SER A 134 -5.81 -5.74 9.28
C SER A 134 -4.44 -6.22 8.82
N GLY A 135 -3.61 -5.34 8.26
CA GLY A 135 -2.37 -5.70 7.58
C GLY A 135 -2.60 -6.53 6.30
N LYS A 136 -3.83 -6.61 5.78
CA LYS A 136 -4.20 -7.36 4.57
C LYS A 136 -4.20 -6.46 3.33
N CYS A 137 -4.18 -7.05 2.15
CA CYS A 137 -4.11 -6.33 0.89
C CYS A 137 -5.47 -6.31 0.20
N LEU A 138 -5.76 -5.21 -0.50
CA LEU A 138 -6.90 -5.11 -1.40
C LEU A 138 -6.70 -6.04 -2.60
N ILE A 139 -7.68 -6.88 -2.87
CA ILE A 139 -7.71 -7.80 -4.01
C ILE A 139 -9.04 -7.67 -4.75
N VAL A 140 -9.09 -8.10 -6.01
CA VAL A 140 -10.36 -8.41 -6.69
C VAL A 140 -10.25 -9.80 -7.32
N ARG A 141 -11.17 -10.69 -6.98
CA ARG A 141 -11.20 -12.05 -7.54
C ARG A 141 -11.82 -12.05 -8.93
N GLY A 142 -11.25 -12.84 -9.84
CA GLY A 142 -11.79 -13.06 -11.18
C GLY A 142 -11.70 -11.84 -12.11
N PHE A 143 -12.33 -11.93 -13.27
CA PHE A 143 -12.11 -10.98 -14.39
C PHE A 143 -13.37 -10.18 -14.76
N GLU A 144 -14.52 -10.51 -14.17
CA GLU A 144 -15.81 -9.95 -14.57
C GLU A 144 -16.05 -8.55 -13.98
N ASN A 145 -16.78 -7.73 -14.75
CA ASN A 145 -17.31 -6.46 -14.28
C ASN A 145 -18.26 -6.67 -13.09
N GLY A 146 -18.08 -5.88 -12.04
CA GLY A 146 -18.88 -5.99 -10.81
C GLY A 146 -18.30 -6.93 -9.75
N ASN A 147 -17.21 -7.65 -10.04
CA ASN A 147 -16.48 -8.38 -9.00
C ASN A 147 -15.97 -7.40 -7.95
N GLN A 148 -16.21 -7.70 -6.68
CA GLN A 148 -15.98 -6.76 -5.60
C GLN A 148 -14.56 -6.83 -5.07
N ALA A 149 -14.08 -5.68 -4.63
CA ALA A 149 -12.81 -5.59 -3.93
C ALA A 149 -12.96 -6.05 -2.48
N VAL A 150 -12.04 -6.89 -2.04
CA VAL A 150 -12.03 -7.47 -0.69
C VAL A 150 -10.62 -7.47 -0.12
N LEU A 151 -10.49 -7.79 1.16
CA LEU A 151 -9.20 -8.03 1.78
C LEU A 151 -8.78 -9.49 1.68
N HIS A 152 -7.49 -9.72 1.49
CA HIS A 152 -6.88 -11.03 1.64
C HIS A 152 -5.45 -10.92 2.18
N THR A 153 -4.89 -12.03 2.68
CA THR A 153 -3.48 -12.10 3.05
C THR A 153 -2.61 -11.65 1.86
N CYS A 154 -1.76 -10.67 2.11
CA CYS A 154 -0.85 -10.10 1.13
C CYS A 154 0.15 -11.14 0.63
N ASP A 155 0.22 -11.34 -0.67
CA ASP A 155 1.22 -12.19 -1.32
C ASP A 155 1.43 -11.72 -2.76
N LYS A 156 2.61 -11.13 -3.00
CA LYS A 156 3.01 -10.54 -4.29
C LYS A 156 3.18 -11.53 -5.44
N ARG A 157 2.94 -12.83 -5.21
CA ARG A 157 2.93 -13.86 -6.26
C ARG A 157 1.57 -13.98 -6.95
N PHE A 158 0.53 -13.32 -6.44
CA PHE A 158 -0.80 -13.33 -7.01
C PHE A 158 -1.10 -11.99 -7.68
N ASP A 159 -1.38 -12.03 -8.98
CA ASP A 159 -1.64 -10.84 -9.79
C ASP A 159 -2.93 -10.12 -9.37
N ASP A 160 -3.87 -10.83 -8.74
CA ASP A 160 -5.15 -10.28 -8.27
C ASP A 160 -5.01 -9.29 -7.11
N GLN A 161 -3.81 -9.17 -6.54
CA GLN A 161 -3.46 -8.24 -5.46
C GLN A 161 -2.59 -7.07 -5.94
N ILE A 162 -2.10 -7.13 -7.17
CA ILE A 162 -1.15 -6.16 -7.71
C ILE A 162 -1.92 -5.07 -8.47
N TRP A 163 -1.68 -3.83 -8.07
CA TRP A 163 -2.31 -2.65 -8.62
C TRP A 163 -1.29 -1.76 -9.34
N PHE A 164 -1.75 -1.07 -10.37
CA PHE A 164 -1.01 -0.02 -11.05
C PHE A 164 -1.81 1.28 -11.04
N ALA A 165 -1.10 2.40 -10.88
CA ALA A 165 -1.68 3.73 -10.96
C ALA A 165 -1.72 4.18 -12.42
N GLY A 166 -2.93 4.39 -12.94
CA GLY A 166 -3.19 4.64 -14.36
C GLY A 166 -3.74 3.39 -15.07
N TYR A 167 -3.90 3.48 -16.38
CA TYR A 167 -4.28 2.36 -17.23
C TYR A 167 -3.33 2.31 -18.43
N MET A 168 -2.95 1.11 -18.86
CA MET A 168 -2.12 0.91 -20.05
C MET A 168 -2.99 1.17 -21.30
N THR A 169 -2.58 2.12 -22.13
CA THR A 169 -3.20 2.40 -23.44
C THR A 169 -2.75 1.40 -24.49
#